data_AF-A0A1E5QDM7-F1
#
_entry.id   AF-A0A1E5QDM7-F1
#
_cell.length_a   1.000
_cell.length_b   1.000
_cell.length_c   1.000
_cell.angle_alpha   90.00
_cell.angle_beta   90.00
_cell.angle_gamma   90.00
#
_symmetry.space_group_name_H-M   'P 1'
#
loop_
_entity.id
_entity.type
_entity.pdbx_description
1 polymer ?
#
loop_
_entity_poly.entity_id
_entity_poly.type
_entity_poly.pdbx_seq_one_letter_code
_entity_poly.pdbx_strand_id
1 'polypeptide(L)'
;MNPLLKNYCVSVDFPDVSGAEHLEMLEMRDRILEIETQFSSEEKALLANADRQLVAKAPEFDREISRFINLPGRRNEQAIPPQRWWWYLDVLAVLPIHLKPEEIAQV
;
A
#
# COMPACT_ATOMS: atom_id res chain seq x y z
N MET A 1 -18.07 8.53 -4.65
CA MET A 1 -16.71 8.10 -4.29
C MET A 1 -16.08 9.13 -3.38
N ASN A 2 -15.66 8.69 -2.20
CA ASN A 2 -14.93 9.48 -1.22
C ASN A 2 -13.65 10.11 -1.84
N PRO A 3 -13.39 11.43 -1.66
CA PRO A 3 -12.20 12.09 -2.23
C PRO A 3 -10.86 11.52 -1.76
N LEU A 4 -10.77 11.06 -0.51
CA LEU A 4 -9.56 10.45 0.04
C LEU A 4 -9.25 9.13 -0.66
N LEU A 5 -10.27 8.29 -0.86
CA LEU A 5 -10.14 7.04 -1.63
C LEU A 5 -9.73 7.32 -3.08
N LYS A 6 -10.33 8.33 -3.71
CA LYS A 6 -9.96 8.74 -5.07
C LYS A 6 -8.48 9.09 -5.17
N ASN A 7 -7.98 9.91 -4.24
CA ASN A 7 -6.59 10.35 -4.24
C ASN A 7 -5.65 9.18 -3.97
N TYR A 8 -5.99 8.27 -3.05
CA TYR A 8 -5.23 7.05 -2.81
C TYR A 8 -5.13 6.19 -4.07
N CYS A 9 -6.25 5.94 -4.77
CA CYS A 9 -6.23 5.19 -6.03
C CYS A 9 -5.30 5.83 -7.07
N VAL A 10 -5.38 7.17 -7.22
CA VAL A 10 -4.49 7.90 -8.13
C VAL A 10 -3.02 7.72 -7.73
N SER A 11 -2.66 7.91 -6.45
CA SER A 11 -1.28 7.74 -6.01
C SER A 11 -0.73 6.33 -6.27
N VAL A 12 -1.56 5.29 -6.15
CA VAL A 12 -1.16 3.91 -6.45
C VAL A 12 -0.98 3.65 -7.96
N ASP A 13 -1.73 4.37 -8.80
CA ASP A 13 -1.62 4.28 -10.25
C ASP A 13 -0.32 4.92 -10.80
N PHE A 14 0.24 5.91 -10.09
CA PHE A 14 1.44 6.65 -10.50
C PHE A 14 2.66 6.40 -9.58
N PRO A 15 3.39 5.28 -9.73
CA PRO A 15 4.56 4.97 -8.90
C PRO A 15 5.79 5.88 -9.18
N ASP A 16 5.82 6.59 -10.30
CA ASP A 16 6.96 7.42 -10.74
C ASP A 16 7.04 8.80 -10.05
N VAL A 17 6.30 9.00 -8.96
CA VAL A 17 6.33 10.22 -8.15
C VAL A 17 7.41 10.15 -7.06
N SER A 18 7.64 11.26 -6.35
CA SER A 18 8.68 11.32 -5.33
C SER A 18 8.38 10.43 -4.11
N GLY A 19 9.42 10.02 -3.38
CA GLY A 19 9.26 9.25 -2.15
C GLY A 19 8.48 9.99 -1.05
N ALA A 20 8.45 11.33 -1.06
CA ALA A 20 7.59 12.12 -0.19
C ALA A 20 6.10 11.95 -0.53
N GLU A 21 5.75 11.93 -1.82
CA GLU A 21 4.37 11.69 -2.26
C GLU A 21 3.93 10.26 -1.93
N HIS A 22 4.84 9.29 -2.03
CA HIS A 22 4.57 7.92 -1.59
C HIS A 22 4.33 7.81 -0.08
N LEU A 23 5.07 8.58 0.72
CA LEU A 23 4.83 8.65 2.15
C LEU A 23 3.45 9.25 2.47
N GLU A 24 3.06 10.32 1.77
CA GLU A 24 1.71 10.89 1.87
C GLU A 24 0.64 9.86 1.49
N MET A 25 0.90 9.00 0.51
CA MET A 25 0.02 7.89 0.12
C MET A 25 -0.16 6.86 1.24
N LEU A 26 0.89 6.54 2.01
CA LEU A 26 0.77 5.68 3.20
C LEU A 26 -0.07 6.35 4.30
N GLU A 27 0.13 7.64 4.53
CA GLU A 27 -0.67 8.42 5.49
C GLU A 27 -2.13 8.58 5.04
N MET A 28 -2.39 8.67 3.73
CA MET A 28 -3.74 8.61 3.19
C MET A 28 -4.41 7.27 3.50
N ARG A 29 -3.69 6.15 3.40
CA ARG A 29 -4.25 4.83 3.74
C ARG A 29 -4.57 4.68 5.22
N ASP A 30 -3.76 5.28 6.11
CA ASP A 30 -4.07 5.39 7.54
C ASP A 30 -5.41 6.14 7.76
N ARG A 31 -5.60 7.29 7.10
CA ARG A 31 -6.86 8.05 7.18
C ARG A 31 -8.05 7.29 6.58
N ILE A 32 -7.82 6.50 5.52
CA ILE A 32 -8.88 5.64 4.94
C ILE A 32 -9.33 4.61 5.96
N LEU A 33 -8.41 3.97 6.68
CA LEU A 33 -8.75 2.96 7.69
C LEU A 33 -9.76 3.50 8.73
N GLU A 34 -9.63 4.78 9.12
CA GLU A 34 -10.51 5.43 10.10
C GLU A 34 -11.96 5.59 9.61
N ILE A 35 -12.16 5.70 8.29
CA ILE A 35 -13.47 5.93 7.67
C ILE A 35 -13.97 4.73 6.84
N GLU A 36 -13.17 3.67 6.71
CA GLU A 36 -13.42 2.51 5.84
C GLU A 36 -14.74 1.80 6.16
N THR A 37 -15.17 1.86 7.43
CA THR A 37 -16.45 1.29 7.89
C THR A 37 -17.67 1.98 7.25
N GLN A 38 -17.52 3.24 6.82
CA GLN A 38 -18.56 4.06 6.23
C GLN A 38 -18.65 3.89 4.70
N PHE A 39 -17.69 3.19 4.09
CA PHE A 39 -17.65 3.00 2.64
C PHE A 39 -18.76 2.08 2.16
N SER A 40 -19.31 2.45 1.01
CA SER A 40 -20.19 1.57 0.23
C SER A 40 -19.44 0.32 -0.26
N SER A 41 -20.17 -0.71 -0.68
CA SER A 41 -19.56 -1.93 -1.24
C SER A 41 -18.71 -1.65 -2.49
N GLU A 42 -19.11 -0.68 -3.30
CA GLU A 42 -18.35 -0.24 -4.48
C GLU A 42 -17.02 0.42 -4.09
N GLU A 43 -17.04 1.30 -3.09
CA GLU A 43 -15.83 1.96 -2.59
C GLU A 43 -14.87 0.96 -1.92
N LYS A 44 -15.39 -0.04 -1.21
CA LYS A 44 -14.57 -1.14 -0.67
C LYS A 44 -13.94 -1.97 -1.77
N ALA A 45 -14.65 -2.20 -2.88
CA ALA A 45 -14.09 -2.91 -4.03
C ALA A 45 -12.95 -2.11 -4.70
N LEU A 46 -13.12 -0.79 -4.82
CA LEU A 46 -12.08 0.11 -5.33
C LEU A 46 -10.85 0.14 -4.41
N LEU A 47 -11.05 0.26 -3.11
CA LEU A 47 -9.97 0.21 -2.11
C LEU A 47 -9.20 -1.11 -2.20
N ALA A 48 -9.90 -2.24 -2.22
CA ALA A 48 -9.27 -3.56 -2.35
C ALA A 48 -8.49 -3.69 -3.67
N ASN A 49 -8.94 -3.04 -4.74
CA ASN A 49 -8.20 -3.01 -6.00
C ASN A 49 -6.91 -2.18 -5.90
N ALA A 50 -6.99 -0.99 -5.32
CA ALA A 50 -5.82 -0.15 -5.07
C ALA A 50 -4.82 -0.85 -4.14
N ASP A 51 -5.28 -1.45 -3.04
CA ASP A 51 -4.44 -2.22 -2.11
C ASP A 51 -3.69 -3.36 -2.84
N ARG A 52 -4.37 -4.11 -3.73
CA ARG A 52 -3.72 -5.15 -4.55
C ARG A 52 -2.66 -4.59 -5.49
N GLN A 53 -2.92 -3.44 -6.11
CA GLN A 53 -1.93 -2.77 -6.97
C GLN A 53 -0.71 -2.31 -6.17
N LEU A 54 -0.92 -1.75 -4.98
CA LEU A 54 0.17 -1.35 -4.09
C LEU A 54 1.05 -2.54 -3.71
N VAL A 55 0.44 -3.68 -3.36
CA VAL A 55 1.20 -4.92 -3.06
C VAL A 55 1.97 -5.40 -4.29
N ALA A 56 1.35 -5.44 -5.47
CA ALA A 56 1.99 -5.89 -6.71
C ALA A 56 3.19 -5.02 -7.10
N LYS A 57 3.10 -3.71 -6.84
CA LYS A 57 4.15 -2.72 -7.11
C LYS A 57 5.02 -2.43 -5.88
N ALA A 58 4.90 -3.18 -4.78
CA ALA A 58 5.61 -2.91 -3.53
C ALA A 58 7.14 -2.70 -3.71
N PRO A 59 7.85 -3.45 -4.57
CA PRO A 59 9.27 -3.19 -4.84
C PRO A 59 9.56 -1.80 -5.42
N GLU A 60 8.67 -1.26 -6.25
CA GLU A 60 8.82 0.07 -6.85
C GLU A 60 8.61 1.16 -5.80
N PHE A 61 7.54 1.05 -5.02
CA PHE A 61 7.24 1.99 -3.94
C PHE A 61 8.30 1.98 -2.84
N ASP A 62 8.73 0.80 -2.39
CA ASP A 62 9.79 0.67 -1.38
C ASP A 62 11.10 1.32 -1.85
N ARG A 63 11.50 1.09 -3.11
CA ARG A 63 12.71 1.70 -3.68
C ARG A 63 12.66 3.22 -3.65
N GLU A 64 11.53 3.83 -4.00
CA GLU A 64 11.41 5.29 -4.02
C GLU A 64 11.29 5.89 -2.60
N ILE A 65 10.51 5.27 -1.71
CA ILE A 65 10.39 5.72 -0.31
C ILE A 65 11.74 5.62 0.41
N SER A 66 12.47 4.53 0.21
CA SER A 66 13.76 4.26 0.86
C SER A 66 14.87 5.24 0.46
N ARG A 67 14.69 6.01 -0.63
CA ARG A 67 15.59 7.13 -0.99
C ARG A 67 15.43 8.34 -0.09
N PHE A 68 14.28 8.49 0.57
CA PHE A 68 13.95 9.66 1.38
C PHE A 68 13.94 9.35 2.89
N ILE A 69 13.51 8.14 3.28
CA ILE A 69 13.38 7.75 4.68
C ILE A 69 13.78 6.30 4.91
N ASN A 70 14.15 5.95 6.14
CA ASN A 70 14.24 4.57 6.60
C ASN A 70 12.84 4.07 7.03
N LEU A 71 12.12 3.40 6.13
CA LEU A 71 10.75 2.92 6.36
C LEU A 71 10.65 1.96 7.57
N PRO A 72 11.50 0.93 7.73
CA PRO A 72 11.55 0.11 8.96
C PRO A 72 11.79 0.93 10.23
N GLY A 73 12.70 1.91 10.18
CA GLY A 73 12.99 2.80 11.30
C GLY A 73 11.76 3.58 11.74
N ARG A 74 11.05 4.20 10.78
CA ARG A 74 9.83 4.98 11.03
C ARG A 74 8.71 4.12 11.62
N ARG A 75 8.51 2.88 11.13
CA ARG A 75 7.55 1.95 11.75
C ARG A 75 7.85 1.68 13.22
N ASN A 76 9.11 1.42 13.55
CA ASN A 76 9.52 1.08 14.90
C ASN A 76 9.33 2.26 15.85
N GLU A 77 9.73 3.47 15.43
CA GLU A 77 9.55 4.71 16.20
C GLU A 77 8.08 5.00 16.50
N GLN A 78 7.19 4.75 15.55
CA GLN A 78 5.75 4.99 15.69
C GLN A 78 4.97 3.77 16.20
N ALA A 79 5.64 2.67 16.54
CA ALA A 79 5.05 1.40 16.94
C ALA A 79 3.91 0.94 15.99
N ILE A 80 4.12 1.10 14.67
CA ILE A 80 3.11 0.78 13.66
C ILE A 80 2.84 -0.72 13.68
N PRO A 81 1.58 -1.16 13.87
CA PRO A 81 1.26 -2.58 13.98
C PRO A 81 1.03 -3.22 12.59
N PRO A 82 1.16 -4.56 12.46
CA PRO A 82 1.01 -5.26 11.17
C PRO A 82 -0.34 -5.09 10.48
N GLN A 83 -1.41 -4.72 11.20
CA GLN A 83 -2.72 -4.42 10.61
C GLN A 83 -2.67 -3.22 9.65
N ARG A 84 -1.68 -2.33 9.83
CA ARG A 84 -1.34 -1.27 8.88
C ARG A 84 -0.26 -1.73 7.91
N TRP A 85 -0.54 -2.85 7.24
CA TRP A 85 0.42 -3.60 6.42
C TRP A 85 1.06 -2.74 5.31
N TRP A 86 0.42 -1.66 4.86
CA TRP A 86 0.98 -0.74 3.85
C TRP A 86 2.25 -0.02 4.33
N TRP A 87 2.56 -0.02 5.63
CA TRP A 87 3.87 0.46 6.12
C TRP A 87 4.99 -0.57 6.04
N TYR A 88 4.68 -1.79 5.61
CA TYR A 88 5.60 -2.91 5.50
C TYR A 88 5.95 -3.20 4.03
N LEU A 89 5.99 -2.17 3.17
CA LEU A 89 6.34 -2.33 1.75
C LEU A 89 7.75 -2.91 1.58
N ASP A 90 8.68 -2.59 2.48
CA ASP A 90 10.02 -3.17 2.58
C ASP A 90 9.97 -4.70 2.71
N VAL A 91 9.03 -5.21 3.51
CA VAL A 91 8.83 -6.64 3.70
C VAL A 91 8.13 -7.24 2.48
N LEU A 92 7.07 -6.59 1.99
CA LEU A 92 6.30 -7.07 0.85
C LEU A 92 7.15 -7.10 -0.43
N ALA A 93 8.06 -6.16 -0.61
CA ALA A 93 8.95 -6.07 -1.77
C ALA A 93 9.87 -7.30 -1.93
N VAL A 94 10.21 -7.97 -0.83
CA VAL A 94 11.12 -9.14 -0.82
C VAL A 94 10.37 -10.46 -0.70
N LEU A 95 9.06 -10.43 -0.46
CA LEU A 95 8.27 -11.65 -0.46
C LEU A 95 8.14 -12.20 -1.88
N PRO A 96 8.17 -13.53 -2.05
CA PRO A 96 7.82 -14.16 -3.31
C PRO A 96 6.29 -14.05 -3.51
N ILE A 97 5.78 -12.86 -3.81
CA ILE A 97 4.34 -12.64 -4.08
C ILE A 97 3.95 -13.13 -5.49
N HIS A 98 4.90 -13.71 -6.23
CA HIS A 98 4.63 -14.40 -7.49
C HIS A 98 4.17 -15.84 -7.22
N LEU A 99 3.02 -16.02 -6.57
CA LEU A 99 2.24 -17.23 -6.81
C LEU A 99 1.30 -16.93 -7.97
N LYS A 100 1.72 -17.33 -9.16
CA LYS A 100 0.78 -17.45 -10.28
C LYS A 100 -0.26 -18.50 -9.86
N PRO A 101 -1.56 -18.29 -10.11
CA PRO A 101 -2.59 -19.29 -9.82
C PRO A 101 -2.30 -20.67 -10.44
N GLU A 102 -1.48 -20.71 -11.50
CA GLU A 102 -1.08 -21.91 -12.24
C GLU A 102 -0.16 -22.86 -11.45
N GLU A 103 0.55 -22.39 -10.43
CA GLU A 103 1.50 -23.21 -9.65
C GLU A 103 0.86 -23.91 -8.44
N ILE A 104 -0.38 -23.57 -8.08
CA ILE A 104 -1.11 -24.18 -6.95
C ILE A 104 -1.71 -25.55 -7.34
N ALA A 105 -1.80 -25.85 -8.65
CA ALA A 105 -2.42 -27.08 -9.15
C ALA A 105 -1.46 -28.27 -9.34
N GLN A 106 -0.20 -28.19 -8.89
CA GLN A 106 0.80 -29.26 -9.07
C GLN A 106 1.42 -29.81 -7.78
N VAL A 107 0.80 -29.57 -6.62
CA VAL A 107 1.20 -30.22 -5.35
C VAL A 107 0.10 -31.13 -4.84
#